data_AF-A0A7C2E4W1-F1
#
_entry.id   AF-A0A7C2E4W1-F1
#
_cell.length_a   1.000
_cell.length_b   1.000
_cell.length_c   1.000
_cell.angle_alpha   90.00
_cell.angle_beta   90.00
_cell.angle_gamma   90.00
#
_symmetry.space_group_name_H-M   'P 1'
#
loop_
_entity.id
_entity.type
_entity.pdbx_description
1 polymer ?
#
loop_
_entity_poly.entity_id
_entity_poly.type
_entity_poly.pdbx_seq_one_letter_code
_entity_poly.pdbx_strand_id
1 'polypeptide(L)' 'MVRISSALAIGTAIGIVLPLTAYSLKVFEVPRHHEGIAGVALILAYLLLLSPLLDLLSR' A
#
# COMPACT_ATOMS: atom_id res chain seq x y z
N MET A 1 2.35 -25.16 -4.50
CA MET A 1 2.49 -23.72 -4.80
C MET A 1 1.10 -23.17 -5.07
N VAL A 2 0.54 -22.41 -4.13
CA VAL A 2 -0.75 -21.73 -4.32
C VAL A 2 -0.46 -20.54 -5.20
N ARG A 3 -0.68 -20.67 -6.51
CA ARG A 3 -0.49 -19.59 -7.46
C ARG A 3 -1.59 -18.56 -7.22
N ILE A 4 -1.28 -17.51 -6.47
CA ILE A 4 -2.24 -16.46 -6.14
C ILE A 4 -2.54 -15.72 -7.45
N SER A 5 -3.81 -15.67 -7.82
CA SER A 5 -4.24 -14.88 -8.97
C SER A 5 -3.78 -13.44 -8.77
N SER A 6 -3.22 -12.82 -9.81
CA SER A 6 -2.78 -11.42 -9.78
C SER A 6 -3.88 -10.47 -9.31
N ALA A 7 -5.15 -10.79 -9.58
CA ALA A 7 -6.29 -10.05 -9.04
C ALA A 7 -6.40 -10.11 -7.50
N LEU A 8 -6.13 -11.27 -6.90
CA LEU A 8 -6.13 -11.46 -5.45
C LEU A 8 -4.94 -10.73 -4.80
N ALA A 9 -3.76 -10.81 -5.41
CA ALA A 9 -2.56 -10.10 -4.94
C ALA A 9 -2.76 -8.57 -4.96
N ILE A 10 -3.35 -8.03 -6.03
CA ILE A 10 -3.71 -6.62 -6.14
C ILE A 10 -4.76 -6.25 -5.08
N GLY A 11 -5.79 -7.08 -4.90
CA GLY A 11 -6.82 -6.86 -3.88
C GLY A 11 -6.24 -6.81 -2.46
N THR A 12 -5.33 -7.74 -2.13
CA THR A 12 -4.62 -7.75 -0.85
C THR A 12 -3.72 -6.52 -0.69
N ALA A 13 -2.99 -6.13 -1.73
CA ALA A 13 -2.15 -4.93 -1.68
C ALA A 13 -2.99 -3.67 -1.42
N ILE A 14 -4.09 -3.47 -2.14
CA ILE A 14 -5.00 -2.33 -1.92
C ILE A 14 -5.59 -2.36 -0.51
N GLY A 15 -6.03 -3.54 -0.05
CA GLY A 15 -6.62 -3.75 1.26
C GLY A 15 -5.67 -3.48 2.43
N ILE A 16 -4.35 -3.52 2.21
CA ILE A 16 -3.33 -3.18 3.21
C ILE A 16 -2.89 -1.73 3.06
N VAL A 17 -2.55 -1.29 1.84
CA VAL A 17 -1.92 0.01 1.57
C VAL A 17 -2.83 1.18 1.92
N LEU A 18 -4.13 1.11 1.58
CA LEU A 18 -5.08 2.19 1.87
C LEU A 18 -5.26 2.44 3.38
N PRO A 19 -5.59 1.45 4.21
CA PRO A 19 -5.71 1.68 5.65
C PRO A 19 -4.38 2.06 6.30
N LEU A 20 -3.23 1.52 5.85
CA LEU A 20 -1.93 1.94 6.36
C LEU A 20 -1.64 3.42 6.07
N THR A 21 -2.00 3.87 4.87
CA THR A 21 -1.85 5.28 4.45
C THR A 21 -2.73 6.18 5.31
N ALA A 22 -4.02 5.85 5.47
CA ALA A 22 -4.93 6.62 6.30
C ALA A 22 -4.48 6.67 7.77
N TYR A 23 -4.00 5.53 8.30
CA TYR A 23 -3.43 5.46 9.63
C TYR A 23 -2.19 6.34 9.77
N SER A 24 -1.27 6.29 8.81
CA SER A 24 -0.04 7.08 8.83
C SER A 24 -0.31 8.58 8.77
N LEU A 25 -1.22 9.02 7.88
CA LEU A 25 -1.62 10.42 7.79
C LEU A 25 -2.18 10.93 9.12
N LYS A 26 -2.95 10.09 9.82
CA LYS A 26 -3.50 10.42 11.14
C LYS A 26 -2.43 10.44 12.24
N VAL A 27 -1.52 9.46 12.27
CA VAL A 27 -0.46 9.35 13.29
C VAL A 27 0.56 10.47 13.18
N PHE A 28 0.91 10.87 11.96
CA PHE A 28 1.84 11.96 11.71
C PHE A 28 1.18 13.34 11.70
N GLU A 29 -0.12 13.42 12.04
CA GLU A 29 -0.92 14.65 12.09
C GLU A 29 -0.71 15.52 10.84
N VAL A 30 -0.72 14.88 9.66
CA VAL A 30 -0.37 15.57 8.41
C VAL A 30 -1.35 16.71 8.16
N PRO A 31 -0.87 17.94 7.92
CA PRO A 31 -1.76 19.05 7.64
C PRO A 31 -2.63 18.78 6.41
N ARG A 32 -3.92 19.13 6.46
CA ARG A 32 -4.88 18.86 5.37
C ARG A 32 -4.46 19.33 3.97
N HIS A 33 -3.69 20.41 3.89
CA HIS A 33 -3.18 20.92 2.62
C HIS A 33 -2.05 20.06 2.03
N HIS A 34 -1.40 19.21 2.83
CA HIS A 34 -0.38 18.25 2.42
C HIS A 34 -0.87 16.79 2.39
N GLU A 35 -2.05 16.49 2.92
CA GLU A 35 -2.60 15.12 2.99
C GLU A 35 -2.62 14.42 1.63
N GLY A 36 -2.95 15.14 0.54
CA GLY A 36 -2.95 14.56 -0.81
C GLY A 36 -1.58 14.08 -1.26
N ILE A 37 -0.55 14.93 -1.12
CA ILE A 37 0.82 14.63 -1.55
C ILE A 37 1.42 13.55 -0.64
N ALA A 38 1.26 13.70 0.68
CA ALA A 38 1.73 12.72 1.66
C ALA A 38 1.05 11.36 1.46
N GLY A 39 -0.25 11.34 1.15
CA GLY A 39 -1.00 10.12 0.88
C GLY A 39 -0.46 9.39 -0.36
N VAL A 40 -0.23 10.12 -1.47
CA VAL A 40 0.35 9.53 -2.69
C VAL A 40 1.76 9.01 -2.41
N ALA A 41 2.60 9.78 -1.71
CA ALA A 41 3.96 9.35 -1.37
C ALA A 41 3.97 8.07 -0.51
N LEU A 42 3.08 7.99 0.48
CA LEU A 42 2.91 6.82 1.34
C LEU A 42 2.43 5.60 0.55
N ILE A 43 1.42 5.76 -0.32
CA ILE A 43 0.92 4.68 -1.18
C ILE A 43 2.06 4.11 -2.04
N LEU A 44 2.83 4.98 -2.70
CA LEU A 44 3.96 4.56 -3.53
C LEU A 44 5.05 3.88 -2.69
N ALA A 45 5.38 4.42 -1.52
CA ALA A 45 6.35 3.82 -0.61
C ALA A 45 5.91 2.41 -0.15
N TYR A 46 4.65 2.25 0.23
CA TYR A 46 4.11 0.95 0.64
C TYR A 46 4.03 -0.05 -0.50
N LEU A 47 3.65 0.38 -1.70
CA LEU A 47 3.68 -0.49 -2.88
C LEU A 47 5.10 -0.94 -3.24
N LEU A 48 6.09 -0.03 -3.11
CA LEU A 48 7.50 -0.37 -3.34
C LEU A 48 8.02 -1.37 -2.30
N LEU A 49 7.64 -1.19 -1.03
CA LEU A 49 7.97 -2.13 0.06
C LEU A 49 7.30 -3.50 -0.13
N LEU A 50 6.07 -3.52 -0.63
CA LEU A 50 5.31 -4.75 -0.88
C LEU A 50 5.68 -5.44 -2.20
N SER A 51 6.32 -4.75 -3.13
CA SER A 51 6.71 -5.28 -4.46
C SER A 51 7.44 -6.63 -4.40
N PRO A 52 8.51 -6.84 -3.59
CA PRO A 52 9.19 -8.13 -3.55
C PRO A 52 8.32 -9.24 -2.95
N LEU A 53 7.41 -8.88 -2.05
CA LEU A 53 6.42 -9.78 -1.44
C LEU A 53 5.37 -10.21 -2.47
N LEU A 54 4.90 -9.27 -3.30
CA LEU A 54 3.98 -9.57 -4.40
C LEU A 54 4.65 -10.41 -5.49
N ASP A 55 5.93 -10.16 -5.81
CA ASP A 55 6.70 -11.00 -6.74
C ASP A 55 6.85 -12.42 -6.20
N LEU A 56 7.18 -12.57 -4.92
CA LEU A 56 7.27 -13.89 -4.27
C LEU A 56 5.92 -14.64 -4.27
N LEU A 57 4.82 -13.95 -3.99
CA LEU A 57 3.48 -14.55 -3.94
C LEU A 57 2.89 -14.89 -5.32
N SER A 58 3.41 -14.30 -6.38
CA SER A 58 2.96 -14.53 -7.76
C SER A 58 3.73 -15.63 -8.51
N ARG A 59 4.82 -16.14 -7.91
CA ARG A 59 5.60 -17.29 -8.39
C ARG A 59 5.05 -18.61 -7.84
#